data_AF-A0AAE9F3X6-F1
#
_entry.id   AF-A0AAE9F3X6-F1
#
_cell.length_a   1.000
_cell.length_b   1.000
_cell.length_c   1.000
_cell.angle_alpha   90.00
_cell.angle_beta   90.00
_cell.angle_gamma   90.00
#
_symmetry.space_group_name_H-M   'P 1'
#
loop_
_entity.id
_entity.type
_entity.pdbx_description
1 polymer ?
#
loop_
_entity_poly.entity_id
_entity_poly.type
_entity_poly.pdbx_seq_one_letter_code
_entity_poly.pdbx_strand_id
1 'polypeptide(L)'
;MKFAGTPFEKRLRRFIAKNKHLIKVRFSQRGFCKVCHMLKDHSECYAIGSKRIRMMIMIGCILRGIHSIDPTMYYETINNMLTCYSHLKETIDKIFEHLGISGIQELFRCHILSMGSLVDIARNFDPKFTADQFFGTFHMFYMKEAKF
;
A
#
# COMPACT_ATOMS: atom_id res chain seq x y z
N MET A 1 1.45 -37.86 34.02
CA MET A 1 2.39 -38.67 33.20
C MET A 1 2.76 -37.89 31.94
N LYS A 2 4.03 -37.55 31.76
CA LYS A 2 4.54 -36.94 30.51
C LYS A 2 4.95 -38.08 29.58
N PHE A 3 4.19 -38.34 28.53
CA PHE A 3 4.63 -39.30 27.51
C PHE A 3 5.92 -38.77 26.87
N ALA A 4 7.02 -39.48 27.11
CA ALA A 4 8.29 -39.20 26.46
C ALA A 4 8.12 -39.52 24.98
N GLY A 5 8.06 -38.48 24.14
CA GLY A 5 7.81 -38.65 22.72
C GLY A 5 8.76 -39.68 22.10
N THR A 6 8.22 -40.49 21.19
CA THR A 6 8.92 -41.64 20.62
C THR A 6 10.24 -41.21 19.96
N PRO A 7 11.22 -42.12 19.77
CA PRO A 7 12.46 -41.80 19.05
C PRO A 7 12.21 -41.23 17.64
N PHE A 8 11.08 -41.60 17.03
CA PHE A 8 10.61 -41.03 15.77
C PHE A 8 10.15 -39.59 15.95
N GLU A 9 9.28 -39.28 16.92
CA GLU A 9 8.83 -37.91 17.19
C GLU A 9 9.98 -36.97 17.55
N LYS A 10 10.96 -37.44 18.33
CA LYS A 10 12.17 -36.66 18.65
C LYS A 10 12.98 -36.33 17.40
N ARG A 11 13.13 -37.29 16.48
CA ARG A 11 13.81 -37.08 15.19
C ARG A 11 13.02 -36.15 14.28
N LEU A 12 11.69 -36.31 14.21
CA LEU A 12 10.81 -35.44 13.43
C LEU A 12 10.86 -33.99 13.95
N ARG A 13 10.77 -33.77 15.26
CA ARG A 13 10.90 -32.42 15.86
C ARG A 13 12.26 -31.80 15.59
N ARG A 14 13.34 -32.58 15.69
CA ARG A 14 14.70 -32.11 15.38
C ARG A 14 14.87 -31.77 13.90
N PHE A 15 14.30 -32.58 13.01
CA PHE A 15 14.26 -32.33 11.58
C PHE A 15 13.47 -31.04 11.26
N ILE A 16 12.29 -30.85 11.86
CA ILE A 16 11.48 -29.64 11.71
C ILE A 16 12.23 -28.41 12.24
N ALA A 17 12.86 -28.50 13.40
CA ALA A 17 13.61 -27.38 13.99
C ALA A 17 14.83 -27.00 13.13
N LYS A 18 15.61 -27.99 12.66
CA LYS A 18 16.79 -27.79 11.82
C LYS A 18 16.43 -27.23 10.44
N ASN A 19 15.34 -27.72 9.86
CA ASN A 19 14.87 -27.31 8.55
C ASN A 19 13.75 -26.27 8.63
N LYS A 20 13.55 -25.59 9.76
CA LYS A 20 12.47 -24.61 9.95
C LYS A 20 12.48 -23.49 8.91
N HIS A 21 13.65 -23.18 8.36
CA HIS A 21 13.83 -22.20 7.29
C HIS A 21 13.42 -22.72 5.90
N LEU A 22 13.48 -24.04 5.67
CA LEU A 22 13.04 -24.72 4.43
C LEU A 22 11.57 -25.18 4.51
N ILE A 23 11.14 -25.61 5.70
CA ILE A 23 9.76 -26.02 6.06
C ILE A 23 8.92 -24.80 6.45
N LYS A 24 9.49 -23.60 6.47
CA LYS A 24 8.72 -22.42 6.12
C LYS A 24 8.23 -22.61 4.68
N VAL A 25 7.20 -23.45 4.49
CA VAL A 25 6.00 -23.02 3.77
C VAL A 25 5.89 -21.57 4.18
N ARG A 26 5.97 -20.66 3.22
CA ARG A 26 5.69 -19.25 3.48
C ARG A 26 4.29 -19.25 4.09
N PHE A 27 4.17 -19.40 5.41
CA PHE A 27 3.07 -18.86 6.16
C PHE A 27 3.15 -17.43 5.71
N SER A 28 2.20 -17.06 4.85
CA SER A 28 2.04 -15.72 4.32
C SER A 28 2.39 -14.81 5.48
N GLN A 29 3.43 -13.98 5.34
CA GLN A 29 3.69 -12.99 6.37
C GLN A 29 2.46 -12.08 6.33
N ARG A 30 1.50 -12.39 7.20
CA ARG A 30 0.27 -11.64 7.29
C ARG A 30 0.61 -10.29 7.85
N GLY A 31 0.03 -9.25 7.27
CA GLY A 31 0.21 -7.90 7.76
C GLY A 31 -1.11 -7.15 7.72
N PHE A 32 -1.18 -6.12 8.54
CA PHE A 32 -2.34 -5.27 8.58
C PHE A 32 -2.28 -4.23 7.46
N CYS A 33 -3.32 -4.17 6.63
CA CYS A 33 -3.49 -3.04 5.72
C CYS A 33 -3.60 -1.76 6.55
N LYS A 34 -2.80 -0.74 6.24
CA LYS A 34 -2.80 0.51 7.00
C LYS A 34 -4.05 1.38 6.77
N VAL A 35 -4.82 1.09 5.71
CA VAL A 35 -6.07 1.80 5.40
C VAL A 35 -7.26 1.23 6.16
N CYS A 36 -7.56 -0.07 6.01
CA CYS A 36 -8.70 -0.70 6.71
C CYS A 36 -8.35 -1.38 8.03
N HIS A 37 -7.08 -1.44 8.40
CA HIS A 37 -6.59 -2.13 9.61
C HIS A 37 -6.95 -3.63 9.68
N MET A 38 -7.34 -4.24 8.56
CA MET A 38 -7.63 -5.67 8.48
C MET A 38 -6.36 -6.47 8.25
N LEU A 39 -6.30 -7.66 8.87
CA LEU A 39 -5.24 -8.63 8.62
C LEU A 39 -5.39 -9.19 7.20
N LYS A 40 -4.31 -9.18 6.44
CA LYS A 40 -4.27 -9.61 5.05
C LYS A 40 -3.13 -10.57 4.81
N ASP A 41 -3.33 -11.52 3.93
CA ASP A 41 -2.25 -12.36 3.43
C ASP A 41 -1.33 -11.53 2.52
N HIS A 42 -0.05 -11.86 2.47
CA HIS A 42 0.91 -11.13 1.63
C HIS A 42 0.54 -11.17 0.12
N SER A 43 -0.23 -12.16 -0.32
CA SER A 43 -0.77 -12.21 -1.68
C SER A 43 -1.86 -11.18 -1.95
N GLU A 44 -2.47 -10.60 -0.91
CA GLU A 44 -3.54 -9.60 -1.01
C GLU A 44 -3.04 -8.17 -0.76
N CYS A 45 -1.75 -8.03 -0.45
CA CYS A 45 -1.16 -6.76 -0.03
C CYS A 45 0.13 -6.43 -0.77
N TYR A 46 0.36 -5.13 -0.88
CA TYR A 46 1.56 -4.56 -1.43
C TYR A 46 2.30 -3.72 -0.37
N ALA A 47 3.61 -3.93 -0.27
CA ALA A 47 4.48 -3.16 0.60
C ALA A 47 5.03 -1.94 -0.12
N ILE A 48 4.87 -0.77 0.49
CA ILE A 48 5.15 0.54 -0.11
C ILE A 48 6.19 1.26 0.74
N GLY A 49 7.42 1.36 0.22
CA GLY A 49 8.48 2.17 0.83
C GLY A 49 8.49 3.63 0.35
N SER A 50 8.04 3.89 -0.88
CA SER A 50 8.12 5.23 -1.49
C SER A 50 7.21 6.23 -0.78
N LYS A 51 7.78 7.33 -0.25
CA LYS A 51 7.03 8.45 0.36
C LYS A 51 5.95 8.97 -0.59
N ARG A 52 6.29 9.16 -1.86
CA ARG A 52 5.35 9.71 -2.85
C ARG A 52 4.19 8.78 -3.14
N ILE A 53 4.42 7.46 -3.20
CA ILE A 53 3.33 6.48 -3.36
C ILE A 53 2.44 6.45 -2.10
N ARG A 54 3.03 6.53 -0.91
CA ARG A 54 2.26 6.68 0.34
C ARG A 54 1.35 7.90 0.29
N MET A 55 1.85 9.04 -0.22
CA MET A 55 1.02 10.24 -0.43
C MET A 55 -0.16 10.01 -1.37
N MET A 56 0.01 9.27 -2.47
CA MET A 56 -1.12 8.96 -3.36
C MET A 56 -2.24 8.20 -2.64
N ILE A 57 -1.88 7.27 -1.76
CA ILE A 57 -2.86 6.52 -0.97
C ILE A 57 -3.56 7.42 0.04
N MET A 58 -2.81 8.34 0.69
CA MET A 58 -3.42 9.33 1.58
C MET A 58 -4.44 10.20 0.84
N ILE A 59 -4.08 10.71 -0.34
CA ILE A 59 -4.99 11.47 -1.21
C ILE A 59 -6.25 10.64 -1.49
N GLY A 60 -6.10 9.38 -1.90
CA GLY A 60 -7.24 8.47 -2.11
C GLY A 60 -8.12 8.31 -0.88
N CYS A 61 -7.53 8.13 0.31
CA CYS A 61 -8.29 8.04 1.56
C CYS A 61 -9.04 9.33 1.91
N ILE A 62 -8.44 10.49 1.66
CA ILE A 62 -9.05 11.81 1.89
C ILE A 62 -10.23 12.02 0.92
N LEU A 63 -10.05 11.69 -0.37
CA LEU A 63 -11.14 11.76 -1.35
C LEU A 63 -12.30 10.81 -1.00
N ARG A 64 -12.02 9.67 -0.36
CA ARG A 64 -13.05 8.75 0.14
C ARG A 64 -13.68 9.18 1.47
N GLY A 65 -13.18 10.25 2.11
CA GLY A 65 -13.63 10.68 3.44
C GLY A 65 -13.24 9.72 4.57
N ILE A 66 -12.30 8.79 4.34
CA ILE A 66 -11.81 7.85 5.36
C ILE A 66 -10.85 8.54 6.33
N HIS A 67 -10.13 9.55 5.84
CA HIS A 67 -9.14 10.30 6.59
C HIS A 67 -9.37 11.80 6.44
N SER A 68 -9.19 12.55 7.53
CA SER A 68 -9.09 14.01 7.50
C SER A 68 -7.68 14.45 7.08
N ILE A 69 -7.56 15.70 6.60
CA ILE A 69 -6.26 16.33 6.36
C ILE A 69 -5.68 16.72 7.73
N ASP A 70 -4.90 15.82 8.32
CA ASP A 70 -4.15 16.09 9.56
C ASP A 70 -2.64 16.08 9.23
N PRO A 71 -1.89 17.18 9.45
CA PRO A 71 -0.45 17.23 9.23
C PRO A 71 0.34 16.20 10.04
N THR A 72 -0.24 15.69 11.14
CA THR A 72 0.35 14.62 11.97
C THR A 72 0.01 13.22 11.48
N MET A 73 -0.69 13.10 10.33
CA MET A 73 -1.11 11.81 9.78
C MET A 73 0.08 10.86 9.63
N TYR A 74 -0.04 9.80 10.42
CA TYR A 74 0.76 8.59 10.63
C TYR A 74 1.68 8.08 9.50
N TYR A 75 1.48 8.46 8.24
CA TYR A 75 2.25 7.92 7.11
C TYR A 75 3.58 8.61 6.85
N GLU A 76 3.79 9.83 7.33
CA GLU A 76 5.10 10.49 7.23
C GLU A 76 6.17 9.75 8.06
N THR A 77 5.77 9.14 9.18
CA THR A 77 6.67 8.44 10.11
C THR A 77 6.85 6.95 9.81
N ILE A 78 6.02 6.35 8.96
CA ILE A 78 6.13 4.93 8.61
C ILE A 78 7.00 4.74 7.37
N ASN A 79 8.21 4.22 7.54
CA ASN A 79 9.12 3.94 6.42
C ASN A 79 8.57 2.92 5.41
N ASN A 80 7.69 2.00 5.84
CA ASN A 80 7.09 0.96 4.99
C ASN A 80 5.60 0.75 5.34
N MET A 81 4.71 1.13 4.41
CA MET A 81 3.26 0.95 4.52
C MET A 81 2.84 -0.34 3.83
N LEU A 82 1.96 -1.13 4.46
CA LEU A 82 1.33 -2.28 3.81
C LEU A 82 -0.12 -1.92 3.47
N THR A 83 -0.53 -2.13 2.22
CA THR A 83 -1.89 -1.78 1.75
C THR A 83 -2.46 -2.92 0.93
N CYS A 84 -3.73 -3.27 1.09
CA CYS A 84 -4.34 -4.29 0.24
C CYS A 84 -4.68 -3.75 -1.15
N TYR A 85 -4.61 -4.62 -2.16
CA TYR A 85 -4.83 -4.24 -3.56
C TYR A 85 -6.19 -3.56 -3.78
N SER A 86 -7.23 -3.93 -3.02
CA SER A 86 -8.53 -3.24 -3.09
C SER A 86 -8.41 -1.73 -2.79
N HIS A 87 -7.66 -1.33 -1.75
CA HIS A 87 -7.48 0.09 -1.42
C HIS A 87 -6.54 0.81 -2.40
N LEU A 88 -5.65 0.08 -3.07
CA LEU A 88 -4.81 0.65 -4.13
C LEU A 88 -5.67 0.95 -5.35
N LYS A 89 -6.51 0.01 -5.76
CA LYS A 89 -7.50 0.18 -6.81
C LYS A 89 -8.49 1.31 -6.49
N GLU A 90 -9.12 1.29 -5.32
CA GLU A 90 -10.05 2.35 -4.88
C GLU A 90 -9.38 3.74 -4.84
N THR A 91 -8.07 3.80 -4.62
CA THR A 91 -7.32 5.06 -4.68
C THR A 91 -7.19 5.54 -6.12
N ILE A 92 -6.84 4.66 -7.05
CA ILE A 92 -6.80 4.99 -8.48
C ILE A 92 -8.18 5.43 -8.96
N ASP A 93 -9.21 4.63 -8.69
CA ASP A 93 -10.58 4.88 -9.12
C ASP A 93 -11.07 6.26 -8.64
N LYS A 94 -10.77 6.61 -7.37
CA LYS A 94 -11.17 7.90 -6.81
C LYS A 94 -10.39 9.08 -7.38
N ILE A 95 -9.11 8.90 -7.69
CA ILE A 95 -8.33 9.93 -8.36
C ILE A 95 -8.84 10.13 -9.79
N PHE A 96 -9.17 9.05 -10.50
CA PHE A 96 -9.76 9.11 -11.84
C PHE A 96 -11.12 9.83 -11.83
N GLU A 97 -12.00 9.47 -10.91
CA GLU A 97 -13.29 10.14 -10.69
C GLU A 97 -13.10 11.64 -10.41
N HIS A 98 -12.18 11.99 -9.51
CA HIS A 98 -11.90 13.39 -9.17
C HIS A 98 -11.35 14.19 -10.36
N LEU A 99 -10.52 13.57 -11.20
CA LEU A 99 -9.96 14.19 -12.40
C LEU A 99 -10.92 14.16 -13.60
N GLY A 100 -12.06 13.46 -13.49
CA GLY A 100 -13.01 13.27 -14.58
C GLY A 100 -12.43 12.47 -15.75
N ILE A 101 -11.50 11.54 -15.47
CA ILE A 101 -10.84 10.72 -16.50
C ILE A 101 -11.25 9.25 -16.37
N SER A 102 -11.31 8.55 -17.50
CA SER A 102 -11.65 7.11 -17.52
C SER A 102 -10.44 6.19 -17.62
N GLY A 103 -9.25 6.75 -17.86
CA GLY A 103 -8.04 5.95 -17.99
C GLY A 103 -6.75 6.77 -17.98
N ILE A 104 -5.64 6.06 -17.78
CA ILE A 104 -4.33 6.69 -17.61
C ILE A 104 -3.85 7.48 -18.85
N GLN A 105 -4.35 7.13 -20.04
CA GLN A 105 -4.01 7.84 -21.29
C GLN A 105 -4.56 9.28 -21.28
N GLU A 106 -5.72 9.50 -20.65
CA GLU A 106 -6.35 10.81 -20.53
C GLU A 106 -5.63 11.69 -19.51
N LEU A 107 -4.87 11.10 -18.57
CA LEU A 107 -4.04 11.84 -17.62
C LEU A 107 -3.06 12.78 -18.34
N PHE A 108 -2.49 12.34 -19.48
CA PHE A 108 -1.56 13.15 -20.29
C PHE A 108 -2.21 14.36 -20.96
N ARG A 109 -3.55 14.35 -21.08
CA ARG A 109 -4.34 15.44 -21.66
C ARG A 109 -5.00 16.30 -20.58
N CYS A 110 -4.86 15.92 -19.32
CA CYS A 110 -5.45 16.61 -18.19
C CYS A 110 -4.75 17.95 -17.99
N HIS A 111 -5.52 19.03 -17.84
CA HIS A 111 -4.97 20.34 -17.58
C HIS A 111 -4.38 20.40 -16.16
N ILE A 112 -3.24 21.07 -15.96
CA ILE A 112 -2.59 21.20 -14.64
C ILE A 112 -3.57 21.71 -13.57
N LEU A 113 -4.47 22.63 -13.95
CA LEU A 113 -5.49 23.16 -13.04
C LEU A 113 -6.44 22.08 -12.50
N SER A 114 -6.74 21.03 -13.28
CA SER A 114 -7.58 19.91 -12.85
C SER A 114 -6.91 19.09 -11.74
N MET A 115 -5.58 19.12 -11.65
CA MET A 115 -4.82 18.49 -10.58
C MET A 115 -4.65 19.38 -9.35
N GLY A 116 -5.04 20.66 -9.43
CA GLY A 116 -4.76 21.69 -8.42
C GLY A 116 -5.17 21.26 -7.01
N SER A 117 -6.41 20.81 -6.84
CA SER A 117 -6.91 20.39 -5.52
C SER A 117 -6.19 19.14 -4.97
N LEU A 118 -5.76 18.22 -5.83
CA LEU A 118 -4.99 17.04 -5.41
C LEU A 118 -3.58 17.42 -4.98
N VAL A 119 -2.97 18.37 -5.69
CA VAL A 119 -1.68 18.97 -5.33
C VAL A 119 -1.79 19.73 -4.02
N ASP A 120 -2.89 20.47 -3.81
CA ASP A 120 -3.12 21.19 -2.55
C ASP A 120 -3.27 20.25 -1.37
N ILE A 121 -3.97 19.12 -1.54
CA ILE A 121 -4.00 18.04 -0.53
C ILE A 121 -2.57 17.55 -0.27
N ALA A 122 -1.80 17.23 -1.32
CA ALA A 122 -0.42 16.75 -1.19
C ALA A 122 0.51 17.75 -0.47
N ARG A 123 0.28 19.05 -0.64
CA ARG A 123 1.06 20.12 0.00
C ARG A 123 0.94 20.17 1.51
N ASN A 124 -0.12 19.57 2.07
CA ASN A 124 -0.23 19.39 3.52
C ASN A 124 0.83 18.40 4.07
N PHE A 125 1.41 17.54 3.22
CA PHE A 125 2.43 16.54 3.59
C PHE A 125 3.83 16.85 3.01
N ASP A 126 3.86 17.59 1.91
CA ASP A 126 5.10 18.09 1.31
C ASP A 126 4.82 19.46 0.70
N PRO A 127 5.11 20.56 1.43
CA PRO A 127 4.81 21.91 0.97
C PRO A 127 5.42 22.28 -0.38
N LYS A 128 6.46 21.56 -0.83
CA LYS A 128 7.13 21.78 -2.11
C LYS A 128 6.60 20.87 -3.23
N PHE A 129 5.52 20.13 -2.98
CA PHE A 129 4.94 19.22 -3.96
C PHE A 129 4.31 19.98 -5.14
N THR A 130 4.62 19.52 -6.36
CA THR A 130 4.19 20.17 -7.61
C THR A 130 3.26 19.28 -8.43
N ALA A 131 2.58 19.88 -9.41
CA ALA A 131 1.73 19.13 -10.35
C ALA A 131 2.51 18.09 -11.16
N ASP A 132 3.73 18.41 -11.61
CA ASP A 132 4.57 17.45 -12.33
C ASP A 132 4.96 16.26 -11.45
N GLN A 133 5.21 16.53 -10.16
CA GLN A 133 5.49 15.48 -9.19
C GLN A 133 4.26 14.63 -8.91
N PHE A 134 3.07 15.23 -8.83
CA PHE A 134 1.81 14.50 -8.76
C PHE A 134 1.66 13.60 -9.99
N PHE A 135 1.73 14.17 -11.18
CA PHE A 135 1.59 13.49 -12.45
C PHE A 135 2.54 12.28 -12.56
N GLY A 136 3.84 12.51 -12.37
CA GLY A 136 4.84 11.45 -12.47
C GLY A 136 4.68 10.38 -11.41
N THR A 137 4.30 10.76 -10.19
CA THR A 137 4.05 9.80 -9.10
C THR A 137 2.82 8.96 -9.38
N PHE A 138 1.71 9.58 -9.79
CA PHE A 138 0.46 8.89 -10.04
C PHE A 138 0.57 7.96 -11.25
N HIS A 139 1.24 8.41 -12.33
CA HIS A 139 1.55 7.56 -13.46
C HIS A 139 2.40 6.34 -13.06
N MET A 140 3.46 6.54 -12.28
CA MET A 140 4.26 5.43 -11.75
C MET A 140 3.44 4.50 -10.84
N PHE A 141 2.57 5.06 -10.01
CA PHE A 141 1.70 4.30 -9.11
C PHE A 141 0.75 3.39 -9.90
N TYR A 142 0.07 3.93 -10.90
CA TYR A 142 -0.80 3.17 -11.80
C TYR A 142 -0.03 2.07 -12.54
N MET A 143 1.16 2.36 -13.06
CA MET A 143 1.96 1.36 -13.79
C MET A 143 2.51 0.24 -12.90
N LYS A 144 2.58 0.45 -11.58
CA LYS A 144 2.86 -0.63 -10.64
C LYS A 144 1.61 -1.48 -10.43
N GLU A 145 0.44 -0.86 -10.26
CA GLU A 145 -0.84 -1.58 -10.16
C GLU A 145 -1.16 -2.44 -11.39
N ALA A 146 -0.87 -1.95 -12.60
CA ALA A 146 -1.09 -2.70 -13.85
C ALA A 146 -0.21 -3.97 -14.00
N LYS A 147 0.70 -4.23 -13.05
CA LYS A 147 1.55 -5.43 -13.02
C LYS A 147 1.11 -6.46 -11.97
N PHE A 148 0.05 -6.19 -11.21
CA PHE A 148 -0.44 -7.06 -10.14
C PHE A 148 -1.63 -7.92 -10.60
#